data_AF-A0A7C4IZC4-F1
#
_entry.id   AF-A0A7C4IZC4-F1
#
_cell.length_a   1.000
_cell.length_b   1.000
_cell.length_c   1.000
_cell.angle_alpha   90.00
_cell.angle_beta   90.00
_cell.angle_gamma   90.00
#
_symmetry.space_group_name_H-M   'P 1'
#
loop_
_entity.id
_entity.type
_entity.pdbx_description
1 polymer ?
#
loop_
_entity_poly.entity_id
_entity_poly.type
_entity_poly.pdbx_seq_one_letter_code
_entity_poly.pdbx_strand_id
1 'polypeptide(L)'
;ELDIQEEIEKNWGEIHRYLSALFKTTGLDEILAEELAVLPGMEEVSLLLYINRYARGREFDAILLDCAPTGESIRFISIPTTLDWYVNKIFKIEKTLVKVVRPVASRVYNVPIPGDEYFDAIEHLFERLKGVEKLMADPEITSVRLVTNPEKIVLKETQRAFMYFCLYRMNIDAIIMNRVLPPKITDAYFLTWQENQRHYRELAEKYFSPIPIFPVNLFRSEILGYQSLKSLAGQIYGQNNPLERFFAGQPYDLTKENGIYCLKLKLPFAGKDHVELNKVSDELIVRVGSFKKNLLLPRKVAASKSVKARMEEDYLTVCFEGENHG
;
A
#
# COMPACT_ATOMS: atom_id res chain seq x y z
N GLU A 1 -17.96 0.75 -12.03
CA GLU A 1 -17.06 -0.33 -11.60
C GLU A 1 -16.11 -0.57 -12.76
N LEU A 2 -14.80 -0.54 -12.52
CA LEU A 2 -13.85 -0.95 -13.56
C LEU A 2 -13.96 -2.47 -13.62
N ASP A 3 -14.63 -3.00 -14.63
CA ASP A 3 -14.47 -4.42 -14.94
C ASP A 3 -13.04 -4.58 -15.42
N ILE A 4 -12.20 -5.12 -14.54
CA ILE A 4 -10.78 -5.23 -14.82
C ILE A 4 -10.58 -6.16 -16.01
N GLN A 5 -11.44 -7.15 -16.27
CA GLN A 5 -11.33 -8.00 -17.47
C GLN A 5 -11.70 -7.23 -18.74
N GLU A 6 -12.76 -6.42 -18.72
CA GLU A 6 -13.18 -5.62 -19.89
C GLU A 6 -12.21 -4.45 -20.18
N GLU A 7 -11.66 -3.82 -19.13
CA GLU A 7 -10.64 -2.78 -19.25
C GLU A 7 -9.25 -3.34 -19.53
N ILE A 8 -8.97 -4.56 -19.05
CA ILE A 8 -7.89 -5.38 -19.57
C ILE A 8 -8.15 -5.51 -21.06
N GLU A 9 -9.23 -6.10 -21.58
CA GLU A 9 -9.47 -6.26 -23.02
C GLU A 9 -9.33 -4.97 -23.86
N LYS A 10 -9.85 -3.82 -23.38
CA LYS A 10 -9.83 -2.53 -24.12
C LYS A 10 -8.46 -1.84 -24.16
N ASN A 11 -7.67 -1.91 -23.08
CA ASN A 11 -6.33 -1.31 -23.02
C ASN A 11 -5.21 -2.37 -22.96
N TRP A 12 -5.55 -3.67 -23.12
CA TRP A 12 -4.65 -4.83 -23.05
C TRP A 12 -3.58 -4.71 -24.11
N GLY A 13 -3.90 -4.21 -25.29
CA GLY A 13 -2.99 -4.24 -26.44
C GLY A 13 -1.63 -3.58 -26.18
N GLU A 14 -1.53 -2.64 -25.22
CA GLU A 14 -0.25 -2.09 -24.76
C GLU A 14 0.33 -2.88 -23.59
N ILE A 15 -0.46 -3.17 -22.55
CA ILE A 15 -0.02 -3.90 -21.34
C ILE A 15 0.42 -5.33 -21.69
N HIS A 16 -0.39 -6.05 -22.45
CA HIS A 16 -0.12 -7.37 -23.03
C HIS A 16 1.14 -7.37 -23.89
N ARG A 17 1.42 -6.32 -24.68
CA ARG A 17 2.66 -6.26 -25.49
C ARG A 17 3.89 -6.32 -24.60
N TYR A 18 3.86 -5.61 -23.47
CA TYR A 18 4.96 -5.62 -22.50
C TYR A 18 5.05 -6.97 -21.78
N LEU A 19 3.93 -7.51 -21.31
CA LEU A 19 3.90 -8.77 -20.57
C LEU A 19 4.21 -9.98 -21.45
N SER A 20 3.69 -10.03 -22.67
CA SER A 20 4.04 -11.07 -23.63
C SER A 20 5.51 -11.01 -24.03
N ALA A 21 6.10 -9.81 -24.15
CA ALA A 21 7.54 -9.68 -24.34
C ALA A 21 8.33 -10.22 -23.13
N LEU A 22 7.80 -10.10 -21.90
CA LEU A 22 8.36 -10.74 -20.72
C LEU A 22 8.31 -12.27 -20.80
N PHE A 23 7.13 -12.82 -21.12
CA PHE A 23 6.85 -14.26 -21.02
C PHE A 23 7.41 -15.11 -22.17
N LYS A 24 7.50 -14.56 -23.40
CA LYS A 24 8.12 -15.21 -24.56
C LYS A 24 9.56 -15.66 -24.26
N THR A 25 10.31 -14.84 -23.53
CA THR A 25 11.71 -15.15 -23.18
C THR A 25 11.88 -16.13 -22.02
N THR A 26 10.84 -16.40 -21.24
CA THR A 26 10.85 -17.41 -20.17
C THR A 26 10.38 -18.80 -20.63
N GLY A 27 10.00 -18.96 -21.91
CA GLY A 27 9.52 -20.24 -22.47
C GLY A 27 8.05 -20.55 -22.20
N LEU A 28 7.26 -19.54 -21.80
CA LEU A 28 5.80 -19.61 -21.62
C LEU A 28 5.12 -19.13 -22.91
N ASP A 29 5.38 -19.83 -24.02
CA ASP A 29 5.02 -19.40 -25.38
C ASP A 29 3.52 -19.59 -25.74
N GLU A 30 2.72 -20.27 -24.91
CA GLU A 30 1.36 -20.70 -25.26
C GLU A 30 0.25 -20.27 -24.27
N ILE A 31 0.45 -19.22 -23.48
CA ILE A 31 -0.61 -18.75 -22.58
C ILE A 31 -1.46 -17.70 -23.31
N LEU A 32 -2.74 -18.04 -23.57
CA LEU A 32 -3.72 -17.13 -24.16
C LEU A 32 -3.84 -15.83 -23.35
N ALA A 33 -4.16 -14.72 -24.02
CA ALA A 33 -4.36 -13.41 -23.41
C ALA A 33 -5.35 -13.43 -22.22
N GLU A 34 -6.31 -14.36 -22.23
CA GLU A 34 -7.30 -14.61 -21.17
C GLU A 34 -6.69 -15.28 -19.92
N GLU A 35 -5.66 -16.11 -20.08
CA GLU A 35 -4.99 -16.79 -18.96
C GLU A 35 -3.91 -15.90 -18.29
N LEU A 36 -3.37 -14.92 -19.02
CA LEU A 36 -2.42 -13.92 -18.48
C LEU A 36 -3.09 -12.93 -17.51
N ALA A 37 -4.39 -12.64 -17.68
CA ALA A 37 -5.18 -11.83 -16.77
C ALA A 37 -5.36 -12.50 -15.39
N VAL A 38 -5.06 -13.80 -15.27
CA VAL A 38 -5.21 -14.62 -14.06
C VAL A 38 -3.89 -14.73 -13.27
N LEU A 39 -2.80 -14.12 -13.75
CA LEU A 39 -1.53 -14.17 -13.05
C LEU A 39 -1.56 -13.30 -11.77
N PRO A 40 -1.14 -13.85 -10.62
CA PRO A 40 -1.11 -13.10 -9.37
C PRO A 40 -0.29 -11.80 -9.49
N GLY A 41 -0.86 -10.66 -9.08
CA GLY A 41 -0.19 -9.36 -9.13
C GLY A 41 -0.50 -8.51 -10.37
N MET A 42 -1.11 -9.11 -11.42
CA MET A 42 -1.38 -8.40 -12.67
C MET A 42 -2.55 -7.43 -12.58
N GLU A 43 -3.56 -7.80 -11.81
CA GLU A 43 -4.71 -6.96 -11.50
C GLU A 43 -4.25 -5.67 -10.81
N GLU A 44 -3.38 -5.80 -9.81
CA GLU A 44 -2.86 -4.69 -9.03
C GLU A 44 -1.98 -3.76 -9.88
N VAL A 45 -1.08 -4.30 -10.70
CA VAL A 45 -0.25 -3.49 -11.61
C VAL A 45 -1.11 -2.73 -12.61
N SER A 46 -2.15 -3.37 -13.15
CA SER A 46 -3.08 -2.73 -14.09
C SER A 46 -3.84 -1.59 -13.42
N LEU A 47 -4.34 -1.79 -12.20
CA LEU A 47 -4.99 -0.75 -11.41
C LEU A 47 -4.05 0.46 -11.15
N LEU A 48 -2.78 0.22 -10.84
CA LEU A 48 -1.79 1.30 -10.65
C LEU A 48 -1.55 2.11 -11.93
N LEU A 49 -1.55 1.45 -13.10
CA LEU A 49 -1.44 2.14 -14.40
C LEU A 49 -2.64 3.06 -14.64
N TYR A 50 -3.87 2.60 -14.36
CA TYR A 50 -5.08 3.41 -14.46
C TYR A 50 -5.07 4.60 -13.50
N ILE A 51 -4.71 4.37 -12.24
CA ILE A 51 -4.59 5.44 -11.24
C ILE A 51 -3.59 6.50 -11.72
N ASN A 52 -2.42 6.09 -12.21
CA ASN A 52 -1.43 7.05 -12.70
C ASN A 52 -1.94 7.83 -13.92
N ARG A 53 -2.62 7.14 -14.86
CA ARG A 53 -3.20 7.76 -16.05
C ARG A 53 -4.22 8.83 -15.65
N TYR A 54 -5.22 8.46 -14.84
CA TYR A 54 -6.28 9.37 -14.44
C TYR A 54 -5.75 10.53 -13.59
N ALA A 55 -4.82 10.26 -12.68
CA ALA A 55 -4.20 11.30 -11.87
C ALA A 55 -3.36 12.29 -12.71
N ARG A 56 -2.61 11.80 -13.71
CA ARG A 56 -1.81 12.66 -14.61
C ARG A 56 -2.68 13.41 -15.60
N GLY A 57 -3.71 12.77 -16.13
CA GLY A 57 -4.66 13.36 -17.06
C GLY A 57 -5.55 14.44 -16.42
N ARG A 58 -5.67 14.42 -15.08
CA ARG A 58 -6.59 15.28 -14.31
C ARG A 58 -8.02 15.20 -14.85
N GLU A 59 -8.41 13.99 -15.27
CA GLU A 59 -9.71 13.72 -15.89
C GLU A 59 -10.86 13.75 -14.86
N PHE A 60 -10.52 13.54 -13.57
CA PHE A 60 -11.46 13.50 -12.47
C PHE A 60 -10.98 14.38 -11.31
N ASP A 61 -11.92 14.99 -10.59
CA ASP A 61 -11.64 15.72 -9.35
C ASP A 61 -11.32 14.79 -8.18
N ALA A 62 -11.90 13.59 -8.16
CA ALA A 62 -11.68 12.58 -7.15
C ALA A 62 -11.75 11.16 -7.74
N ILE A 63 -10.89 10.28 -7.24
CA ILE A 63 -10.87 8.86 -7.60
C ILE A 63 -11.12 8.07 -6.30
N LEU A 64 -12.19 7.29 -6.27
CA LEU A 64 -12.49 6.38 -5.16
C LEU A 64 -12.00 4.98 -5.54
N LEU A 65 -11.12 4.43 -4.71
CA LEU A 65 -10.62 3.07 -4.85
C LEU A 65 -11.33 2.19 -3.83
N ASP A 66 -12.17 1.27 -4.30
CA ASP A 66 -12.73 0.20 -3.48
C ASP A 66 -11.76 -0.97 -3.51
N CYS A 67 -10.95 -1.10 -2.46
CA CYS A 67 -9.90 -2.10 -2.43
C CYS A 67 -10.42 -3.43 -1.90
N ALA A 68 -9.90 -4.53 -2.47
CA ALA A 68 -10.12 -5.89 -1.96
C ALA A 68 -9.75 -6.03 -0.47
N PRO A 69 -10.19 -7.11 0.22
CA PRO A 69 -9.93 -7.29 1.66
C PRO A 69 -8.47 -7.06 2.06
N THR A 70 -8.26 -6.67 3.32
CA THR A 70 -7.00 -6.09 3.82
C THR A 70 -5.71 -6.72 3.29
N GLY A 71 -5.59 -8.04 3.23
CA GLY A 71 -4.41 -8.73 2.69
C GLY A 71 -4.06 -8.37 1.23
N GLU A 72 -5.05 -8.33 0.35
CA GLU A 72 -4.89 -7.97 -1.07
C GLU A 72 -4.58 -6.48 -1.23
N SER A 73 -5.29 -5.62 -0.48
CA SER A 73 -5.00 -4.19 -0.43
C SER A 73 -3.53 -3.90 -0.06
N ILE A 74 -2.95 -4.66 0.87
CA ILE A 74 -1.56 -4.46 1.30
C ILE A 74 -0.57 -4.85 0.19
N ARG A 75 -0.88 -5.89 -0.60
CA ARG A 75 -0.08 -6.23 -1.78
C ARG A 75 -0.09 -5.11 -2.80
N PHE A 76 -1.27 -4.61 -3.14
CA PHE A 76 -1.47 -3.48 -4.04
C PHE A 76 -0.60 -2.26 -3.67
N ILE A 77 -0.65 -1.80 -2.41
CA ILE A 77 0.13 -0.63 -1.97
C ILE A 77 1.64 -0.88 -1.89
N SER A 78 2.07 -2.15 -1.81
CA SER A 78 3.49 -2.52 -1.72
C SER A 78 4.20 -2.56 -3.07
N ILE A 79 3.43 -2.76 -4.15
CA ILE A 79 3.97 -2.91 -5.51
C ILE A 79 4.76 -1.66 -5.93
N PRO A 80 4.26 -0.42 -5.78
CA PRO A 80 5.00 0.77 -6.23
C PRO A 80 6.40 0.88 -5.61
N THR A 81 6.52 0.74 -4.29
CA THR A 81 7.81 0.80 -3.59
C THR A 81 8.73 -0.36 -3.96
N THR A 82 8.18 -1.58 -4.10
CA THR A 82 8.96 -2.76 -4.49
C THR A 82 9.50 -2.62 -5.92
N LEU A 83 8.67 -2.08 -6.81
CA LEU A 83 9.02 -1.86 -8.20
C LEU A 83 10.13 -0.82 -8.32
N ASP A 84 9.99 0.33 -7.68
CA ASP A 84 11.00 1.39 -7.69
C ASP A 84 12.35 0.87 -7.17
N TRP A 85 12.33 0.08 -6.09
CA TRP A 85 13.53 -0.58 -5.58
C TRP A 85 14.17 -1.53 -6.62
N TYR A 86 13.37 -2.38 -7.27
CA TYR A 86 13.84 -3.32 -8.29
C TYR A 86 14.47 -2.58 -9.49
N VAL A 87 13.81 -1.54 -10.01
CA VAL A 87 14.30 -0.71 -11.12
C VAL A 87 15.65 -0.09 -10.78
N ASN A 88 15.74 0.50 -9.59
CA ASN A 88 16.89 1.29 -9.19
C ASN A 88 18.12 0.42 -8.89
N LYS A 89 17.92 -0.81 -8.41
CA LYS A 89 19.01 -1.66 -7.90
C LYS A 89 19.31 -2.91 -8.72
N ILE A 90 18.29 -3.65 -9.13
CA ILE A 90 18.46 -4.98 -9.73
C ILE A 90 18.48 -4.88 -11.25
N PHE A 91 17.50 -4.19 -11.82
CA PHE A 91 17.28 -4.15 -13.27
C PHE A 91 18.49 -3.64 -14.05
N LYS A 92 19.17 -2.58 -13.57
CA LYS A 92 20.38 -2.03 -14.22
C LYS A 92 21.55 -3.01 -14.22
N ILE A 93 21.69 -3.80 -13.16
CA ILE A 93 22.74 -4.82 -13.03
C ILE A 93 22.44 -5.97 -13.99
N GLU A 94 21.20 -6.47 -14.00
CA GLU A 94 20.76 -7.54 -14.89
C GLU A 94 20.94 -7.15 -16.37
N LYS A 95 20.48 -5.96 -16.78
CA LYS A 95 20.65 -5.46 -18.16
C LYS A 95 22.13 -5.37 -18.56
N THR A 96 23.00 -4.95 -17.64
CA THR A 96 24.45 -4.86 -17.91
C THR A 96 25.10 -6.23 -17.99
N LEU A 97 24.80 -7.13 -17.06
CA LEU A 97 25.37 -8.48 -17.01
C LEU A 97 24.97 -9.29 -18.25
N VAL A 98 23.69 -9.22 -18.65
CA VAL A 98 23.22 -9.88 -19.86
C VAL A 98 23.97 -9.39 -21.09
N LYS A 99 24.19 -8.07 -21.26
CA LYS A 99 24.96 -7.53 -22.39
C LYS A 99 26.39 -8.07 -22.45
N VAL A 100 27.02 -8.34 -21.31
CA VAL A 100 28.39 -8.88 -21.24
C VAL A 100 28.42 -10.38 -21.50
N VAL A 101 27.45 -11.14 -20.98
CA VAL A 101 27.44 -12.61 -21.03
C VAL A 101 26.83 -13.14 -22.34
N ARG A 102 25.89 -12.40 -22.95
CA ARG A 102 25.18 -12.78 -24.18
C ARG A 102 26.09 -13.23 -25.33
N PRO A 103 27.23 -12.58 -25.65
CA PRO A 103 28.12 -13.00 -26.74
C PRO A 103 28.82 -14.35 -26.53
N VAL A 104 28.91 -14.80 -25.26
CA VAL A 104 29.64 -16.01 -24.86
C VAL A 104 28.66 -17.16 -24.57
N ALA A 105 27.54 -16.86 -23.92
CA ALA A 105 26.55 -17.87 -23.53
C ALA A 105 25.72 -18.39 -24.70
N SER A 106 25.51 -17.59 -25.76
CA SER A 106 24.82 -18.03 -26.99
C SER A 106 25.55 -19.15 -27.75
N ARG A 107 26.80 -19.47 -27.37
CA ARG A 107 27.62 -20.51 -28.00
C ARG A 107 27.74 -21.80 -27.19
N VAL A 108 27.35 -21.81 -25.90
CA VAL A 108 27.76 -22.89 -24.97
C VAL A 108 26.58 -23.56 -24.26
N TYR A 109 25.37 -22.97 -24.21
CA TYR A 109 24.18 -23.59 -23.61
C TYR A 109 22.85 -23.12 -24.23
N ASN A 110 21.85 -24.01 -24.27
CA ASN A 110 20.44 -23.71 -24.62
C ASN A 110 19.68 -22.95 -23.51
N VAL A 111 20.34 -22.01 -22.83
CA VAL A 111 19.65 -21.16 -21.83
C VAL A 111 19.05 -19.97 -22.59
N PRO A 112 17.72 -19.77 -22.56
CA PRO A 112 17.10 -18.59 -23.16
C PRO A 112 17.58 -17.35 -22.41
N ILE A 113 18.38 -16.51 -23.08
CA ILE A 113 18.84 -15.24 -22.55
C ILE A 113 17.85 -14.16 -22.99
N PRO A 114 17.35 -13.31 -22.07
CA PRO A 114 16.44 -12.24 -22.43
C PRO A 114 17.02 -11.32 -23.51
N GLY A 115 16.21 -11.02 -24.54
CA GLY A 115 16.58 -10.08 -25.60
C GLY A 115 16.46 -8.61 -25.15
N ASP A 116 16.93 -7.66 -25.97
CA ASP A 116 16.81 -6.23 -25.63
C ASP A 116 15.33 -5.79 -25.54
N GLU A 117 14.45 -6.37 -26.36
CA GLU A 117 12.99 -6.13 -26.34
C GLU A 117 12.35 -6.41 -24.96
N TYR A 118 12.85 -7.41 -24.24
CA TYR A 118 12.41 -7.72 -22.86
C TYR A 118 12.72 -6.55 -21.91
N PHE A 119 13.96 -6.06 -21.97
CA PHE A 119 14.40 -4.96 -21.11
C PHE A 119 13.70 -3.65 -21.47
N ASP A 120 13.48 -3.39 -22.75
CA ASP A 120 12.78 -2.18 -23.20
C ASP A 120 11.29 -2.21 -22.81
N ALA A 121 10.66 -3.38 -22.85
CA ALA A 121 9.30 -3.56 -22.36
C ALA A 121 9.17 -3.26 -20.85
N ILE A 122 10.13 -3.73 -20.05
CA ILE A 122 10.21 -3.44 -18.63
C ILE A 122 10.39 -1.94 -18.37
N GLU A 123 11.32 -1.29 -19.08
CA GLU A 123 11.57 0.15 -18.93
C GLU A 123 10.31 0.97 -19.20
N HIS A 124 9.57 0.67 -20.26
CA HIS A 124 8.32 1.36 -20.57
C HIS A 124 7.24 1.17 -19.51
N LEU A 125 7.09 -0.05 -18.96
CA LEU A 125 6.18 -0.29 -17.85
C LEU A 125 6.55 0.57 -16.64
N PHE A 126 7.85 0.65 -16.31
CA PHE A 126 8.34 1.48 -15.22
C PHE A 126 8.13 2.97 -15.45
N GLU A 127 8.34 3.47 -16.67
CA GLU A 127 8.05 4.86 -17.02
C GLU A 127 6.58 5.21 -16.80
N ARG A 128 5.68 4.28 -17.12
CA ARG A 128 4.24 4.43 -16.88
C ARG A 128 3.83 4.30 -15.42
N LEU A 129 4.58 3.61 -14.59
CA LEU A 129 4.35 3.53 -13.14
C LEU A 129 5.12 4.58 -12.33
N LYS A 130 6.01 5.33 -13.00
CA LYS A 130 6.83 6.35 -12.37
C LYS A 130 5.97 7.40 -11.67
N GLY A 131 6.29 7.64 -10.40
CA GLY A 131 5.61 8.64 -9.57
C GLY A 131 4.33 8.15 -8.90
N VAL A 132 3.85 6.93 -9.18
CA VAL A 132 2.67 6.36 -8.51
C VAL A 132 2.90 6.22 -7.01
N GLU A 133 4.08 5.76 -6.58
CA GLU A 133 4.42 5.71 -5.15
C GLU A 133 4.27 7.08 -4.49
N LYS A 134 4.77 8.13 -5.14
CA LYS A 134 4.70 9.49 -4.61
C LYS A 134 3.26 9.99 -4.55
N LEU A 135 2.45 9.69 -5.57
CA LEU A 135 1.01 10.00 -5.60
C LEU A 135 0.26 9.34 -4.44
N MET A 136 0.52 8.04 -4.21
CA MET A 136 -0.14 7.26 -3.16
C MET A 136 0.32 7.66 -1.74
N ALA A 137 1.58 8.06 -1.60
CA ALA A 137 2.17 8.46 -0.32
C ALA A 137 1.99 9.94 0.03
N ASP A 138 1.44 10.76 -0.88
CA ASP A 138 1.20 12.18 -0.63
C ASP A 138 -0.12 12.37 0.14
N PRO A 139 -0.10 12.77 1.42
CA PRO A 139 -1.31 12.96 2.23
C PRO A 139 -2.18 14.11 1.71
N GLU A 140 -1.61 15.01 0.90
CA GLU A 140 -2.34 16.10 0.25
C GLU A 140 -3.03 15.70 -1.04
N ILE A 141 -2.89 14.45 -1.48
CA ILE A 141 -3.54 13.89 -2.67
C ILE A 141 -4.35 12.64 -2.32
N THR A 142 -3.73 11.70 -1.61
CA THR A 142 -4.30 10.38 -1.33
C THR A 142 -4.53 10.18 0.17
N SER A 143 -5.69 9.63 0.53
CA SER A 143 -5.99 9.21 1.90
C SER A 143 -6.77 7.90 1.91
N VAL A 144 -6.78 7.24 3.06
CA VAL A 144 -7.36 5.91 3.27
C VAL A 144 -8.42 5.99 4.35
N ARG A 145 -9.57 5.35 4.11
CA ARG A 145 -10.60 5.11 5.13
C ARG A 145 -10.70 3.64 5.40
N LEU A 146 -10.53 3.25 6.65
CA LEU A 146 -10.67 1.85 7.05
C LEU A 146 -12.12 1.58 7.45
N VAL A 147 -12.68 0.47 7.00
CA VAL A 147 -13.99 -0.01 7.44
C VAL A 147 -13.79 -1.18 8.39
N THR A 148 -14.47 -1.15 9.54
CA THR A 148 -14.35 -2.17 10.59
C THR A 148 -15.70 -2.48 11.22
N ASN A 149 -15.80 -3.60 11.94
CA ASN A 149 -16.96 -3.90 12.80
C ASN A 149 -16.51 -3.86 14.26
N PRO A 150 -17.42 -3.58 15.22
CA PRO A 150 -17.14 -3.58 16.65
C PRO A 150 -17.00 -5.02 17.20
N GLU A 151 -16.05 -5.78 16.67
CA GLU A 151 -15.77 -7.16 17.00
C GLU A 151 -14.25 -7.37 17.18
N LYS A 152 -13.86 -8.21 18.13
CA LYS A 152 -12.44 -8.42 18.50
C LYS A 152 -11.54 -8.77 17.32
N ILE A 153 -11.96 -9.73 16.49
CA ILE A 153 -11.15 -10.26 15.39
C ILE A 153 -11.02 -9.19 14.29
N VAL A 154 -12.13 -8.55 13.94
CA VAL A 154 -12.17 -7.51 12.90
C VAL A 154 -11.37 -6.28 13.31
N LEU A 155 -11.40 -5.89 14.59
CA LEU A 155 -10.55 -4.81 15.10
C LEU A 155 -9.06 -5.15 15.02
N LYS A 156 -8.66 -6.40 15.33
CA LYS A 156 -7.27 -6.85 15.15
C LYS A 156 -6.83 -6.82 13.69
N GLU A 157 -7.70 -7.17 12.75
CA GLU A 157 -7.45 -7.00 11.31
C GLU A 157 -7.26 -5.55 10.92
N THR A 158 -8.11 -4.68 11.46
CA THR A 158 -8.04 -3.23 11.21
C THR A 158 -6.75 -2.63 11.77
N GLN A 159 -6.30 -3.05 12.96
CA GLN A 159 -5.01 -2.67 13.53
C GLN A 159 -3.84 -3.04 12.61
N ARG A 160 -3.84 -4.27 12.09
CA ARG A 160 -2.81 -4.73 11.15
C ARG A 160 -2.82 -3.87 9.89
N ALA A 161 -3.98 -3.69 9.26
CA ALA A 161 -4.14 -2.84 8.09
C ALA A 161 -3.64 -1.40 8.35
N PHE A 162 -4.05 -0.82 9.48
CA PHE A 162 -3.64 0.51 9.90
C PHE A 162 -2.12 0.66 9.96
N MET A 163 -1.46 -0.25 10.67
CA MET A 163 -0.01 -0.27 10.79
C MET A 163 0.66 -0.39 9.43
N TYR A 164 0.11 -1.18 8.50
CA TYR A 164 0.66 -1.31 7.16
C TYR A 164 0.51 -0.06 6.30
N PHE A 165 -0.67 0.56 6.27
CA PHE A 165 -0.85 1.84 5.57
C PHE A 165 0.10 2.92 6.12
N CYS A 166 0.27 2.96 7.46
CA CYS A 166 1.27 3.82 8.08
C CYS A 166 2.69 3.46 7.60
N LEU A 167 3.07 2.18 7.59
CA LEU A 167 4.34 1.70 7.06
C LEU A 167 4.51 2.05 5.57
N TYR A 168 3.45 2.22 4.77
CA TYR A 168 3.54 2.68 3.37
C TYR A 168 3.36 4.19 3.19
N ARG A 169 3.43 4.98 4.27
CA ARG A 169 3.27 6.46 4.27
C ARG A 169 1.87 6.96 3.89
N MET A 170 0.87 6.09 3.84
CA MET A 170 -0.48 6.51 3.49
C MET A 170 -1.20 7.08 4.71
N ASN A 171 -1.83 8.24 4.54
CA ASN A 171 -2.60 8.89 5.61
C ASN A 171 -3.98 8.25 5.74
N ILE A 172 -4.31 7.77 6.95
CA ILE A 172 -5.66 7.30 7.28
C ILE A 172 -6.41 8.48 7.90
N ASP A 173 -7.43 9.00 7.21
CA ASP A 173 -8.17 10.18 7.67
C ASP A 173 -9.41 9.84 8.52
N ALA A 174 -9.95 8.63 8.39
CA ALA A 174 -11.12 8.19 9.15
C ALA A 174 -11.24 6.67 9.25
N ILE A 175 -12.02 6.22 10.24
CA ILE A 175 -12.46 4.83 10.36
C ILE A 175 -13.97 4.77 10.38
N ILE A 176 -14.56 3.93 9.54
CA ILE A 176 -16.00 3.68 9.51
C ILE A 176 -16.27 2.41 10.32
N MET A 177 -16.96 2.56 11.44
CA MET A 177 -17.36 1.42 12.29
C MET A 177 -18.75 0.95 11.88
N ASN A 178 -18.79 -0.05 11.02
CA ASN A 178 -20.01 -0.60 10.44
C ASN A 178 -20.72 -1.58 11.38
N ARG A 179 -22.00 -1.85 11.10
CA ARG A 179 -22.85 -2.85 11.77
C ARG A 179 -22.97 -2.66 13.29
N VAL A 180 -22.98 -1.41 13.75
CA VAL A 180 -23.26 -1.08 15.16
C VAL A 180 -24.74 -1.32 15.44
N LEU A 181 -25.07 -2.07 16.49
CA LEU A 181 -26.46 -2.30 16.87
C LEU A 181 -27.11 -0.97 17.29
N PRO A 182 -28.27 -0.61 16.72
CA PRO A 182 -28.99 0.59 17.12
C PRO A 182 -29.29 0.60 18.63
N PRO A 183 -29.11 1.75 19.33
CA PRO A 183 -29.38 1.85 20.76
C PRO A 183 -30.87 1.69 21.11
N LYS A 184 -31.76 1.80 20.11
CA LYS A 184 -33.21 1.60 20.27
C LYS A 184 -33.61 0.14 20.43
N ILE A 185 -32.70 -0.81 20.20
CA ILE A 185 -32.95 -2.24 20.44
C ILE A 185 -32.89 -2.45 21.96
N THR A 186 -34.01 -2.87 22.55
CA THR A 186 -34.15 -3.11 24.00
C THR A 186 -34.41 -4.57 24.32
N ASP A 187 -34.36 -5.46 23.32
CA ASP A 187 -34.55 -6.90 23.52
C ASP A 187 -33.39 -7.46 24.36
N ALA A 188 -33.75 -8.21 25.40
CA ALA A 188 -32.81 -8.80 26.36
C ALA A 188 -31.74 -9.66 25.68
N TYR A 189 -32.07 -10.32 24.57
CA TYR A 189 -31.14 -11.16 23.82
C TYR A 189 -29.95 -10.38 23.26
N PHE A 190 -30.16 -9.12 22.85
CA PHE A 190 -29.12 -8.29 22.21
C PHE A 190 -28.35 -7.41 23.19
N LEU A 191 -28.73 -7.36 24.47
CA LEU A 191 -28.07 -6.49 25.47
C LEU A 191 -26.57 -6.81 25.59
N THR A 192 -26.21 -8.09 25.69
CA THR A 192 -24.81 -8.52 25.76
C THR A 192 -24.04 -8.15 24.48
N TRP A 193 -24.68 -8.19 23.31
CA TRP A 193 -24.04 -7.79 22.07
C TRP A 193 -23.80 -6.28 22.03
N GLN A 194 -24.77 -5.46 22.44
CA GLN A 194 -24.60 -4.02 22.55
C GLN A 194 -23.48 -3.65 23.54
N GLU A 195 -23.38 -4.35 24.66
CA GLU A 195 -22.34 -4.13 25.67
C GLU A 195 -20.95 -4.48 25.12
N ASN A 196 -20.83 -5.62 24.45
CA ASN A 196 -19.60 -6.01 23.75
C ASN A 196 -19.21 -5.01 22.65
N GLN A 197 -20.16 -4.57 21.83
CA GLN A 197 -19.89 -3.60 20.77
C GLN A 197 -19.46 -2.25 21.33
N ARG A 198 -20.05 -1.81 22.45
CA ARG A 198 -19.63 -0.59 23.17
C ARG A 198 -18.19 -0.71 23.66
N HIS A 199 -17.85 -1.83 24.30
CA HIS A 199 -16.48 -2.10 24.74
C HIS A 199 -15.49 -2.04 23.58
N TYR A 200 -15.79 -2.73 22.47
CA TYR A 200 -14.91 -2.72 21.30
C TYR A 200 -14.84 -1.35 20.60
N ARG A 201 -15.92 -0.57 20.64
CA ARG A 201 -15.90 0.81 20.15
C ARG A 201 -14.97 1.69 20.97
N GLU A 202 -15.10 1.68 22.30
CA GLU A 202 -14.23 2.44 23.19
C GLU A 202 -12.76 2.03 23.02
N LEU A 203 -12.53 0.74 22.79
CA LEU A 203 -11.20 0.20 22.52
C LEU A 203 -10.64 0.70 21.19
N ALA A 204 -11.46 0.73 20.13
CA ALA A 204 -11.10 1.28 18.83
C ALA A 204 -10.78 2.79 18.91
N GLU A 205 -11.58 3.56 19.65
CA GLU A 205 -11.34 5.00 19.87
C GLU A 205 -9.97 5.23 20.54
N LYS A 206 -9.56 4.36 21.47
CA LYS A 206 -8.20 4.38 22.05
C LYS A 206 -7.12 3.98 21.05
N TYR A 207 -7.33 2.89 20.33
CA TYR A 207 -6.34 2.35 19.39
C TYR A 207 -6.04 3.27 18.23
N PHE A 208 -7.04 3.94 17.70
CA PHE A 208 -6.90 4.72 16.48
C PHE A 208 -6.84 6.22 16.73
N SER A 209 -6.81 6.65 17.99
CA SER A 209 -6.62 8.05 18.36
C SER A 209 -5.40 8.65 17.64
N PRO A 210 -5.50 9.88 17.10
CA PRO A 210 -6.63 10.82 17.18
C PRO A 210 -7.60 10.75 15.97
N ILE A 211 -7.62 9.66 15.21
CA ILE A 211 -8.43 9.55 13.98
C ILE A 211 -9.92 9.42 14.31
N PRO A 212 -10.80 10.18 13.63
CA PRO A 212 -12.24 10.10 13.86
C PRO A 212 -12.81 8.75 13.46
N ILE A 213 -13.71 8.24 14.30
CA ILE A 213 -14.47 7.01 14.05
C ILE A 213 -15.93 7.37 13.79
N PHE A 214 -16.44 7.02 12.62
CA PHE A 214 -17.83 7.22 12.21
C PHE A 214 -18.63 5.92 12.41
N PRO A 215 -19.47 5.82 13.45
CA PRO A 215 -20.30 4.64 13.66
C PRO A 215 -21.50 4.62 12.70
N VAL A 216 -21.75 3.46 12.10
CA VAL A 216 -22.88 3.20 11.21
C VAL A 216 -23.73 2.10 11.80
N ASN A 217 -25.03 2.37 11.93
CA ASN A 217 -25.95 1.39 12.47
C ASN A 217 -26.11 0.18 11.54
N LEU A 218 -26.39 -0.99 12.12
CA LEU A 218 -26.87 -2.14 11.38
C LEU A 218 -28.24 -1.82 10.76
N PHE A 219 -28.32 -1.92 9.43
CA PHE A 219 -29.57 -1.74 8.69
C PHE A 219 -30.39 -3.03 8.68
N ARG A 220 -31.72 -2.88 8.57
CA ARG A 220 -32.68 -4.01 8.60
C ARG A 220 -32.69 -4.83 7.32
N SER A 221 -32.23 -4.26 6.23
CA SER A 221 -32.18 -4.86 4.89
C SER A 221 -30.88 -4.48 4.21
N GLU A 222 -30.58 -5.17 3.13
CA GLU A 222 -29.49 -4.82 2.24
C GLU A 222 -29.63 -3.37 1.72
N ILE A 223 -28.49 -2.69 1.55
CA ILE A 223 -28.43 -1.31 1.08
C ILE A 223 -28.46 -1.30 -0.44
N LEU A 224 -29.68 -1.37 -0.98
CA LEU A 224 -29.90 -1.34 -2.42
C LEU A 224 -30.58 -0.04 -2.84
N GLY A 225 -30.12 0.50 -3.97
CA GLY A 225 -30.67 1.70 -4.59
C GLY A 225 -30.25 3.01 -3.93
N TYR A 226 -30.48 4.09 -4.67
CA TYR A 226 -30.00 5.43 -4.33
C TYR A 226 -30.46 5.93 -2.94
N GLN A 227 -31.72 5.69 -2.57
CA GLN A 227 -32.24 6.19 -1.28
C GLN A 227 -31.59 5.52 -0.07
N SER A 228 -31.36 4.21 -0.14
CA SER A 228 -30.67 3.46 0.91
C SER A 228 -29.21 3.90 1.02
N LEU A 229 -28.53 4.06 -0.12
CA LEU A 229 -27.15 4.58 -0.18
C LEU A 229 -27.06 6.01 0.38
N LYS A 230 -28.04 6.88 0.07
CA LYS A 230 -28.11 8.25 0.59
C LYS A 230 -28.32 8.26 2.11
N SER A 231 -29.14 7.34 2.64
CA SER A 231 -29.34 7.17 4.09
C SER A 231 -28.06 6.70 4.78
N LEU A 232 -27.34 5.74 4.18
CA LEU A 232 -26.03 5.29 4.64
C LEU A 232 -25.01 6.44 4.66
N ALA A 233 -24.90 7.19 3.56
CA ALA A 233 -24.02 8.35 3.47
C ALA A 233 -24.38 9.41 4.51
N GLY A 234 -25.67 9.65 4.76
CA GLY A 234 -26.14 10.57 5.79
C GLY A 234 -25.76 10.14 7.22
N GLN A 235 -25.66 8.84 7.51
CA GLN A 235 -25.16 8.36 8.81
C GLN A 235 -23.64 8.53 8.95
N ILE A 236 -22.88 8.30 7.87
CA ILE A 236 -21.41 8.38 7.91
C ILE A 236 -20.95 9.84 7.94
N TYR A 237 -21.46 10.66 7.02
CA TYR A 237 -20.92 12.00 6.74
C TYR A 237 -21.81 13.13 7.25
N GLY A 238 -23.09 12.89 7.51
CA GLY A 238 -24.01 13.95 7.93
C GLY A 238 -24.10 15.06 6.88
N GLN A 239 -23.64 16.26 7.25
CA GLN A 239 -23.58 17.43 6.36
C GLN A 239 -22.18 17.66 5.78
N ASN A 240 -21.19 16.89 6.21
CA ASN A 240 -19.80 17.06 5.78
C ASN A 240 -19.64 16.52 4.36
N ASN A 241 -18.75 17.15 3.59
CA ASN A 241 -18.44 16.66 2.26
C ASN A 241 -17.66 15.34 2.36
N PRO A 242 -18.11 14.22 1.73
CA PRO A 242 -17.38 12.96 1.75
C PRO A 242 -15.96 13.03 1.18
N LEU A 243 -15.66 14.05 0.37
CA LEU A 243 -14.33 14.28 -0.22
C LEU A 243 -13.36 15.06 0.69
N GLU A 244 -13.84 15.59 1.82
CA GLU A 244 -12.96 16.21 2.81
C GLU A 244 -12.06 15.19 3.50
N ARG A 245 -10.93 15.66 4.02
CA ARG A 245 -10.05 14.87 4.89
C ARG A 245 -10.43 15.13 6.33
N PHE A 246 -10.79 14.08 7.06
CA PHE A 246 -11.22 14.21 8.45
C PHE A 246 -10.07 14.19 9.46
N PHE A 247 -8.86 13.80 9.03
CA PHE A 247 -7.64 13.87 9.81
C PHE A 247 -6.41 13.98 8.90
N ALA A 248 -5.45 14.81 9.31
CA ALA A 248 -4.18 14.99 8.63
C ALA A 248 -3.04 14.47 9.52
N GLY A 249 -2.60 13.24 9.26
CA GLY A 249 -1.46 12.62 9.92
C GLY A 249 -0.26 12.54 9.00
N GLN A 250 0.93 12.53 9.60
CA GLN A 250 2.18 12.18 8.91
C GLN A 250 2.72 10.88 9.51
N PRO A 251 2.53 9.73 8.83
CA PRO A 251 3.04 8.44 9.33
C PRO A 251 4.57 8.39 9.40
N TYR A 252 5.25 9.26 8.66
CA TYR A 252 6.70 9.32 8.52
C TYR A 252 7.20 10.74 8.72
N ASP A 253 8.30 10.87 9.44
CA ASP A 253 9.04 12.12 9.53
C ASP A 253 10.53 11.83 9.40
N LEU A 254 11.24 12.64 8.61
CA LEU A 254 12.70 12.57 8.47
C LEU A 254 13.26 13.91 8.89
N THR A 255 13.73 13.98 10.12
CA THR A 255 14.32 15.19 10.68
C THR A 255 15.84 15.12 10.62
N LYS A 256 16.47 16.30 10.62
CA LYS A 256 17.91 16.44 10.80
C LYS A 256 18.16 17.27 12.05
N GLU A 257 18.64 16.64 13.10
CA GLU A 257 18.96 17.30 14.37
C GLU A 257 20.45 17.17 14.65
N ASN A 258 21.13 18.28 14.91
CA ASN A 258 22.56 18.32 15.25
C ASN A 258 23.48 17.56 14.26
N GLY A 259 23.13 17.56 12.97
CA GLY A 259 23.91 16.86 11.93
C GLY A 259 23.53 15.39 11.72
N ILE A 260 22.73 14.81 12.63
CA ILE A 260 22.25 13.43 12.59
C ILE A 260 20.88 13.39 11.90
N TYR A 261 20.69 12.45 11.00
CA TYR A 261 19.37 12.21 10.39
C TYR A 261 18.61 11.19 11.24
N CYS A 262 17.36 11.49 11.58
CA CYS A 262 16.49 10.58 12.32
C CYS A 262 15.20 10.38 11.53
N LEU A 263 14.92 9.11 11.20
CA LEU A 263 13.70 8.68 10.57
C LEU A 263 12.73 8.20 11.66
N LYS A 264 11.60 8.87 11.80
CA LYS A 264 10.51 8.49 12.69
C LYS A 264 9.40 7.83 11.88
N LEU A 265 9.05 6.59 12.24
CA LEU A 265 8.08 5.75 11.57
C LEU A 265 6.94 5.44 12.55
N LYS A 266 5.71 5.78 12.19
CA LYS A 266 4.53 5.36 12.97
C LYS A 266 4.27 3.87 12.70
N LEU A 267 4.48 3.03 13.72
CA LEU A 267 4.24 1.59 13.74
C LEU A 267 3.37 1.24 14.95
N PRO A 268 2.11 1.69 14.96
CA PRO A 268 1.23 1.45 16.08
C PRO A 268 0.97 -0.04 16.23
N PHE A 269 0.75 -0.50 17.46
CA PHE A 269 0.51 -1.90 17.80
C PHE A 269 1.71 -2.85 17.60
N ALA A 270 2.85 -2.37 17.07
CA ALA A 270 4.05 -3.18 16.91
C ALA A 270 4.77 -3.34 18.26
N GLY A 271 4.86 -4.58 18.75
CA GLY A 271 5.77 -4.91 19.85
C GLY A 271 7.22 -4.79 19.41
N LYS A 272 8.11 -4.36 20.30
CA LYS A 272 9.55 -4.21 20.03
C LYS A 272 10.17 -5.49 19.45
N ASP A 273 9.74 -6.65 19.93
CA ASP A 273 10.25 -7.97 19.51
C ASP A 273 9.76 -8.40 18.12
N HIS A 274 8.83 -7.66 17.52
CA HIS A 274 8.29 -7.94 16.19
C HIS A 274 8.85 -7.02 15.10
N VAL A 275 9.73 -6.08 15.47
CA VAL A 275 10.36 -5.14 14.54
C VAL A 275 11.82 -5.50 14.37
N GLU A 276 12.19 -5.93 13.18
CA GLU A 276 13.58 -6.16 12.82
C GLU A 276 14.07 -5.04 11.90
N LEU A 277 15.29 -4.58 12.17
CA LEU A 277 15.96 -3.57 11.35
C LEU A 277 17.27 -4.13 10.82
N ASN A 278 17.48 -3.99 9.52
CA ASN A 278 18.73 -4.35 8.89
C ASN A 278 19.17 -3.24 7.92
N LYS A 279 20.35 -2.66 8.14
CA LYS A 279 20.95 -1.70 7.21
C LYS A 279 21.92 -2.42 6.28
N VAL A 280 21.69 -2.31 4.98
CA VAL A 280 22.58 -2.89 3.96
C VAL A 280 22.96 -1.79 2.98
N SER A 281 24.25 -1.41 2.97
CA SER A 281 24.77 -0.32 2.13
C SER A 281 24.00 1.00 2.37
N ASP A 282 23.15 1.37 1.41
CA ASP A 282 22.36 2.58 1.31
C ASP A 282 20.86 2.35 1.57
N GLU A 283 20.52 1.22 2.19
CA GLU A 283 19.14 0.84 2.49
C GLU A 283 18.94 0.54 3.97
N LEU A 284 17.77 0.93 4.47
CA LEU A 284 17.21 0.42 5.71
C LEU A 284 16.07 -0.53 5.38
N ILE A 285 16.22 -1.79 5.77
CA ILE A 285 15.17 -2.80 5.71
C ILE A 285 14.44 -2.78 7.06
N VAL A 286 13.15 -2.52 7.02
CA VAL A 286 12.25 -2.60 8.17
C VAL A 286 11.35 -3.81 7.99
N ARG A 287 11.43 -4.78 8.90
CA ARG A 287 10.52 -5.93 8.92
C ARG A 287 9.60 -5.84 10.13
N VAL A 288 8.31 -6.02 9.90
CA VAL A 288 7.29 -6.11 10.95
C VAL A 288 6.46 -7.37 10.71
N GLY A 289 6.69 -8.41 11.51
CA GLY A 289 6.13 -9.74 11.26
C GLY A 289 6.53 -10.30 9.88
N SER A 290 5.55 -10.65 9.04
CA SER A 290 5.80 -11.17 7.69
C SER A 290 6.11 -10.08 6.65
N PHE A 291 5.98 -8.80 7.02
CA PHE A 291 6.08 -7.68 6.07
C PHE A 291 7.48 -7.10 6.10
N LYS A 292 8.01 -6.79 4.90
CA LYS A 292 9.33 -6.21 4.71
C LYS A 292 9.19 -4.96 3.86
N LYS A 293 9.71 -3.83 4.33
CA LYS A 293 9.86 -2.60 3.56
C LYS A 293 11.33 -2.26 3.38
N ASN A 294 11.73 -2.00 2.14
CA ASN A 294 13.04 -1.43 1.83
C ASN A 294 12.91 0.09 1.73
N LEU A 295 13.74 0.82 2.48
CA LEU A 295 13.81 2.27 2.45
C LEU A 295 15.17 2.68 1.87
N LEU A 296 15.14 3.36 0.73
CA LEU A 296 16.32 3.98 0.15
C LEU A 296 16.74 5.17 1.01
N LEU A 297 17.98 5.17 1.47
CA LEU A 297 18.53 6.25 2.29
C LEU A 297 19.21 7.29 1.39
N PRO A 298 19.05 8.60 1.67
CA PRO A 298 19.83 9.62 1.00
C PRO A 298 21.33 9.36 1.15
N ARG A 299 22.14 9.68 0.14
CA ARG A 299 23.60 9.40 0.15
C ARG A 299 24.33 9.85 1.42
N LYS A 300 23.92 10.99 1.99
CA LYS A 300 24.50 11.55 3.23
C LYS A 300 24.24 10.68 4.47
N VAL A 301 23.18 9.88 4.44
CA VAL A 301 22.72 8.97 5.51
C VAL A 301 23.23 7.55 5.27
N ALA A 302 23.32 7.14 3.99
CA ALA A 302 23.85 5.84 3.60
C ALA A 302 25.28 5.58 4.10
N ALA A 303 26.11 6.63 4.16
CA ALA A 303 27.49 6.57 4.62
C ALA A 303 27.64 6.29 6.13
N SER A 304 26.58 6.45 6.92
CA SER A 304 26.61 6.19 8.36
C SER A 304 26.85 4.70 8.65
N LYS A 305 27.82 4.43 9.52
CA LYS A 305 28.17 3.06 9.96
C LYS A 305 27.35 2.61 11.17
N SER A 306 26.93 3.52 12.04
CA SER A 306 26.07 3.21 13.18
C SER A 306 24.62 3.61 12.93
N VAL A 307 23.72 2.72 13.32
CA VAL A 307 22.28 2.93 13.33
C VAL A 307 21.81 2.71 14.76
N LYS A 308 21.15 3.71 15.34
CA LYS A 308 20.47 3.57 16.62
C LYS A 308 18.98 3.58 16.38
N ALA A 309 18.29 2.60 16.93
CA ALA A 309 16.85 2.50 16.84
C ALA A 309 16.23 2.44 18.23
N ARG A 310 15.11 3.16 18.39
CA ARG A 310 14.30 3.12 19.61
C ARG A 310 12.83 3.05 19.22
N MET A 311 12.11 2.17 19.89
CA MET A 311 10.65 2.15 19.86
C MET A 311 10.14 2.92 21.08
N GLU A 312 9.36 3.98 20.85
CA GLU A 312 8.67 4.76 21.88
C GLU A 312 7.19 4.84 21.51
N GLU A 313 6.33 4.30 22.36
CA GLU A 313 4.89 4.20 22.11
C GLU A 313 4.60 3.56 20.73
N ASP A 314 4.00 4.33 19.81
CA ASP A 314 3.64 3.91 18.45
C ASP A 314 4.71 4.28 17.41
N TYR A 315 5.89 4.76 17.82
CA TYR A 315 6.90 5.25 16.89
C TYR A 315 8.23 4.50 17.00
N LEU A 316 8.73 4.07 15.84
CA LEU A 316 10.09 3.62 15.66
C LEU A 316 10.94 4.79 15.15
N THR A 317 11.87 5.24 15.97
CA THR A 317 12.86 6.27 15.59
C THR A 317 14.18 5.59 15.26
N VAL A 318 14.67 5.80 14.04
CA VAL A 318 15.94 5.28 13.52
C VAL A 318 16.87 6.44 13.20
N CYS A 319 17.91 6.62 14.00
CA CYS A 319 18.91 7.67 13.81
C CYS A 319 20.20 7.11 13.20
N PHE A 320 20.75 7.88 12.25
CA PHE A 320 21.94 7.54 11.49
C PHE A 320 23.05 8.51 11.87
N GLU A 321 23.98 8.05 12.70
CA GLU A 321 25.09 8.90 13.16
C GLU A 321 26.20 8.91 12.08
N GLY A 322 26.66 10.09 11.70
CA GLY A 322 27.86 10.23 10.87
C GLY A 322 29.12 10.07 11.72
N GLU A 323 30.22 9.59 11.14
CA GLU A 323 31.53 9.85 11.74
C GLU A 323 31.75 11.37 11.73
N ASN A 324 32.09 11.96 12.88
CA ASN A 324 32.62 13.31 12.93
C ASN A 324 33.88 13.30 12.06
N HIS A 325 33.83 13.97 10.91
CA HIS A 325 35.04 14.40 10.24
C HIS A 325 35.64 15.53 11.08
N GLY A 326 36.45 15.16 12.06
CA GLY A 326 37.41 16.05 12.73
C GLY A 326 38.57 16.38 11.81
#